data_AF-A0A9E0I0I2-F1
#
_entry.id   AF-A0A9E0I0I2-F1
#
_cell.length_a   1.000
_cell.length_b   1.000
_cell.length_c   1.000
_cell.angle_alpha   90.00
_cell.angle_beta   90.00
_cell.angle_gamma   90.00
#
_symmetry.space_group_name_H-M   'P 1'
#
loop_
_entity.id
_entity.type
_entity.pdbx_description
1 polymer ?
#
loop_
_entity_poly.entity_id
_entity_poly.type
_entity_poly.pdbx_seq_one_letter_code
_entity_poly.pdbx_strand_id
1 'polypeptide(L)'
;SLAERGLGVVQADPQDRLTSSYATQKSLPFIQATHWIDTSLEKEKVEARLQQIEKDAIERRTTIAFFHPYPSLLDHLTGWKKELEAKGIELAPLSAAITNK
;
A
#
# COMPACT_ATOMS: atom_id res chain seq x y z
N SER A 1 -18.28 11.05 -13.23
CA SER A 1 -17.79 10.77 -11.87
C SER A 1 -16.66 9.73 -11.91
N LEU A 2 -15.93 9.48 -10.81
CA LEU A 2 -14.90 8.40 -10.77
C LEU A 2 -15.52 7.01 -11.01
N ALA A 3 -16.75 6.80 -10.51
CA ALA A 3 -17.51 5.56 -10.71
C ALA A 3 -17.75 5.27 -12.20
N GLU A 4 -18.19 6.26 -12.96
CA GLU A 4 -18.43 6.15 -14.41
C GLU A 4 -17.16 5.80 -15.21
N ARG A 5 -15.98 6.01 -14.61
CA ARG A 5 -14.69 5.70 -15.24
C ARG A 5 -14.09 4.37 -14.78
N GLY A 6 -14.80 3.61 -13.95
CA GLY A 6 -14.30 2.37 -13.37
C GLY A 6 -13.10 2.56 -12.44
N LEU A 7 -12.97 3.75 -11.83
CA LEU A 7 -11.84 4.09 -10.96
C LEU A 7 -12.21 3.89 -9.48
N GLY A 8 -11.27 3.33 -8.73
CA GLY A 8 -11.29 3.32 -7.27
C GLY A 8 -10.51 4.49 -6.67
N VAL A 9 -10.59 4.61 -5.36
CA VAL A 9 -9.86 5.62 -4.59
C VAL A 9 -9.03 4.93 -3.51
N VAL A 10 -7.77 5.31 -3.40
CA VAL A 10 -6.92 4.95 -2.26
C VAL A 10 -6.66 6.21 -1.44
N GLN A 11 -6.73 6.11 -0.13
CA GLN A 11 -6.40 7.21 0.76
C GLN A 11 -5.32 6.83 1.76
N ALA A 12 -4.30 7.69 1.84
CA ALA A 12 -3.12 7.52 2.68
C ALA A 12 -3.24 8.19 4.06
N ASP A 13 -4.17 9.15 4.21
CA ASP A 13 -4.44 9.84 5.46
C ASP A 13 -5.50 9.09 6.29
N PRO A 14 -5.17 8.58 7.50
CA PRO A 14 -6.16 7.97 8.40
C PRO A 14 -7.27 8.94 8.85
N GLN A 15 -7.00 10.24 8.86
CA GLN A 15 -7.91 11.25 9.38
C GLN A 15 -8.89 11.77 8.32
N ASP A 16 -8.70 11.42 7.06
CA ASP A 16 -9.61 11.83 6.00
C ASP A 16 -10.93 11.05 6.02
N ARG A 17 -11.94 11.66 6.63
CA ARG A 17 -13.31 11.17 6.68
C ARG A 17 -14.15 11.57 5.46
N LEU A 18 -13.72 12.59 4.71
CA LEU A 18 -14.48 13.08 3.56
C LEU A 18 -14.37 12.12 2.39
N THR A 19 -13.16 11.64 2.10
CA THR A 19 -12.93 10.70 1.00
C THR A 19 -13.60 9.35 1.23
N SER A 20 -13.53 8.81 2.46
CA SER A 20 -14.20 7.56 2.82
C SER A 20 -15.73 7.69 2.76
N SER A 21 -16.29 8.79 3.27
CA SER A 21 -17.73 9.08 3.18
C SER A 21 -18.20 9.22 1.73
N TYR A 22 -17.46 9.98 0.92
CA TYR A 22 -17.75 10.14 -0.50
C TYR A 22 -17.68 8.81 -1.26
N ALA A 23 -16.64 8.01 -1.02
CA ALA A 23 -16.49 6.71 -1.65
C ALA A 23 -17.64 5.76 -1.28
N THR A 24 -18.07 5.76 -0.02
CA THR A 24 -19.23 4.98 0.44
C THR A 24 -20.51 5.45 -0.24
N GLN A 25 -20.76 6.78 -0.26
CA GLN A 25 -21.97 7.36 -0.88
C GLN A 25 -22.05 7.06 -2.39
N LYS A 26 -20.91 7.01 -3.07
CA LYS A 26 -20.81 6.77 -4.51
C LYS A 26 -20.53 5.31 -4.87
N SER A 27 -20.54 4.41 -3.88
CA SER A 27 -20.19 2.99 -4.04
C SER A 27 -18.89 2.79 -4.82
N LEU A 28 -17.90 3.64 -4.55
CA LEU A 28 -16.58 3.56 -5.17
C LEU A 28 -15.77 2.44 -4.50
N PRO A 29 -15.02 1.67 -5.28
CA PRO A 29 -13.99 0.81 -4.71
C PRO A 29 -12.99 1.65 -3.92
N PHE A 30 -12.84 1.38 -2.62
CA PHE A 30 -12.09 2.23 -1.71
C PHE A 30 -11.20 1.44 -0.77
N ILE A 31 -9.99 1.97 -0.55
CA ILE A 31 -9.04 1.47 0.43
C ILE A 31 -8.45 2.64 1.20
N GLN A 32 -8.35 2.45 2.52
CA GLN A 32 -7.55 3.31 3.39
C GLN A 32 -6.37 2.51 3.93
N ALA A 33 -5.16 3.03 3.72
CA ALA A 33 -3.94 2.43 4.24
C ALA A 33 -3.01 3.55 4.73
N THR A 34 -2.19 3.29 5.74
CA THR A 34 -1.38 4.33 6.39
C THR A 34 0.10 4.00 6.45
N HIS A 35 0.50 2.93 5.78
CA HIS A 35 1.85 2.42 5.88
C HIS A 35 2.79 3.17 4.94
N TRP A 36 3.52 4.15 5.46
CA TRP A 36 4.60 4.80 4.71
C TRP A 36 5.91 4.05 4.92
N ILE A 37 6.62 3.75 3.83
CA ILE A 37 7.94 3.10 3.83
C ILE A 37 9.05 4.11 4.15
N ASP A 38 8.87 5.34 3.69
CA ASP A 38 9.88 6.38 3.55
C ASP A 38 9.74 7.52 4.56
N THR A 39 9.24 7.22 5.76
CA THR A 39 9.28 8.18 6.89
C THR A 39 10.71 8.56 7.28
N SER A 40 11.69 7.74 6.88
CA SER A 40 13.11 8.04 6.86
C SER A 40 13.76 7.33 5.66
N LEU A 41 14.84 7.91 5.13
CA LEU A 41 15.66 7.31 4.07
C LEU A 41 16.95 6.65 4.59
N GLU A 42 17.12 6.58 5.92
CA GLU A 42 18.18 5.79 6.53
C GLU A 42 17.92 4.30 6.26
N LYS A 43 18.93 3.61 5.76
CA LYS A 43 18.85 2.22 5.32
C LYS A 43 18.22 1.31 6.38
N GLU A 44 18.69 1.41 7.62
CA GLU A 44 18.25 0.56 8.73
C GLU A 44 16.76 0.78 9.05
N LYS A 45 16.27 2.03 8.92
CA LYS A 45 14.87 2.37 9.15
C LYS A 45 13.97 1.88 8.01
N VAL A 46 14.43 1.99 6.77
CA VAL A 46 13.73 1.43 5.60
C VAL A 46 13.63 -0.09 5.74
N GLU A 47 14.73 -0.78 6.01
CA GLU A 47 14.74 -2.24 6.18
C GLU A 47 13.81 -2.71 7.31
N ALA A 48 13.86 -2.04 8.47
CA ALA A 48 12.94 -2.34 9.57
C ALA A 48 11.48 -2.11 9.18
N ARG A 49 11.20 -1.07 8.38
CA ARG A 49 9.83 -0.78 7.92
C ARG A 49 9.32 -1.83 6.93
N LEU A 50 10.17 -2.29 6.02
CA LEU A 50 9.85 -3.37 5.08
C LEU A 50 9.57 -4.69 5.80
N GLN A 51 10.35 -5.03 6.82
CA GLN A 51 10.10 -6.20 7.68
C GLN A 51 8.75 -6.11 8.40
N GLN A 52 8.38 -4.92 8.91
CA GLN A 52 7.08 -4.74 9.54
C GLN A 52 5.93 -4.89 8.53
N ILE A 53 6.08 -4.35 7.32
CA ILE A 53 5.07 -4.49 6.25
C ILE A 53 4.89 -5.95 5.86
N GLU A 54 5.99 -6.71 5.76
CA GLU A 54 5.96 -8.14 5.49
C GLU A 54 5.19 -8.90 6.58
N LYS A 55 5.49 -8.63 7.85
CA LYS A 55 4.77 -9.20 8.99
C LYS A 55 3.26 -8.90 8.92
N ASP A 56 2.90 -7.64 8.66
CA ASP A 56 1.51 -7.22 8.54
C ASP A 56 0.81 -7.92 7.35
N ALA A 57 1.52 -8.12 6.23
CA ALA A 57 0.99 -8.85 5.07
C ALA A 57 0.73 -10.33 5.39
N ILE A 58 1.62 -10.98 6.16
CA ILE A 58 1.42 -12.37 6.61
C ILE A 58 0.21 -12.47 7.55
N GLU A 59 0.11 -11.58 8.53
CA GLU A 59 -0.98 -11.61 9.52
C GLU A 59 -2.35 -11.27 8.91
N ARG A 60 -2.39 -10.32 7.97
CA ARG A 60 -3.64 -9.77 7.40
C ARG A 60 -3.96 -10.32 6.02
N ARG A 61 -3.14 -11.20 5.46
CA ARG A 61 -3.12 -11.68 4.06
C ARG A 61 -2.83 -10.61 3.01
N THR A 62 -3.08 -9.34 3.30
CA THR A 62 -2.82 -8.22 2.39
C THR A 62 -2.47 -6.99 3.22
N THR A 63 -1.41 -6.28 2.81
CA THR A 63 -1.02 -4.98 3.35
C THR A 63 -0.70 -4.05 2.18
N ILE A 64 -1.02 -2.78 2.35
CA ILE A 64 -0.80 -1.74 1.34
C ILE A 64 0.10 -0.68 1.96
N ALA A 65 1.16 -0.34 1.24
CA ALA A 65 2.13 0.63 1.68
C ALA A 65 2.41 1.68 0.59
N PHE A 66 2.77 2.87 1.02
CA PHE A 66 3.08 4.03 0.21
C PHE A 66 4.57 4.37 0.33
N PHE A 67 5.09 4.97 -0.73
CA PHE A 67 6.43 5.54 -0.77
C PHE A 67 6.50 6.63 -1.83
N HIS A 68 7.38 7.60 -1.65
CA HIS A 68 7.78 8.51 -2.71
C HIS A 68 8.91 7.88 -3.54
N PRO A 69 8.99 8.18 -4.86
CA PRO A 69 9.90 7.51 -5.79
C PRO A 69 11.35 8.02 -5.69
N TYR A 70 11.95 7.90 -4.50
CA TYR A 70 13.37 8.23 -4.30
C TYR A 70 14.27 7.16 -4.92
N PRO A 71 15.31 7.53 -5.70
CA PRO A 71 16.20 6.55 -6.34
C PRO A 71 16.82 5.55 -5.35
N SER A 72 17.31 6.04 -4.19
CA SER A 72 17.90 5.18 -3.15
C SER A 72 16.91 4.16 -2.59
N LEU A 73 15.63 4.52 -2.50
CA LEU A 73 14.60 3.61 -2.02
C LEU A 73 14.23 2.55 -3.05
N LEU A 74 14.23 2.89 -4.35
CA LEU A 74 13.95 1.94 -5.42
C LEU A 74 14.95 0.78 -5.45
N ASP A 75 16.22 1.05 -5.13
CA ASP A 75 17.25 0.01 -5.01
C ASP A 75 16.93 -0.97 -3.87
N HIS A 76 16.53 -0.44 -2.70
CA HIS A 76 16.09 -1.26 -1.56
C HIS A 76 14.85 -2.10 -1.89
N LEU A 77 13.85 -1.50 -2.54
CA LEU A 77 12.62 -2.19 -2.92
C LEU A 77 12.86 -3.30 -3.94
N THR A 78 13.83 -3.12 -4.84
CA THR A 78 14.22 -4.14 -5.83
C THR A 78 14.85 -5.36 -5.16
N GLY A 79 15.69 -5.15 -4.15
CA GLY A 79 16.24 -6.24 -3.32
C GLY A 79 15.14 -6.96 -2.55
N TRP A 80 14.32 -6.19 -1.82
CA TRP A 80 13.23 -6.71 -1.02
C TRP A 80 12.21 -7.52 -1.84
N LYS A 81 11.87 -7.10 -3.07
CA LYS A 81 11.00 -7.87 -3.97
C LYS A 81 11.48 -9.32 -4.17
N LYS A 82 12.78 -9.54 -4.34
CA LYS A 82 13.35 -10.89 -4.52
C LYS A 82 13.22 -11.73 -3.26
N GLU A 83 13.36 -11.10 -2.08
CA GLU A 83 13.18 -11.77 -0.79
C GLU A 83 11.73 -12.16 -0.55
N LEU A 84 10.77 -11.30 -0.92
CA LEU A 84 9.35 -11.60 -0.84
C LEU A 84 8.97 -12.83 -1.67
N GLU A 85 9.46 -12.91 -2.91
CA GLU A 85 9.22 -14.05 -3.81
C GLU A 85 9.71 -15.36 -3.17
N ALA A 86 10.90 -15.36 -2.55
CA ALA A 86 11.44 -16.53 -1.84
C ALA A 86 10.60 -16.94 -0.62
N LYS A 87 9.81 -16.01 -0.05
CA LYS A 87 8.91 -16.23 1.08
C LYS A 87 7.46 -16.52 0.65
N GLY A 88 7.19 -16.59 -0.65
CA GLY A 88 5.83 -16.80 -1.18
C GLY A 88 4.91 -15.58 -1.00
N ILE A 89 5.48 -14.38 -0.90
CA ILE A 89 4.74 -13.12 -0.81
C ILE A 89 4.88 -12.38 -2.14
N GLU A 90 3.75 -11.97 -2.72
CA GLU A 90 3.71 -11.29 -4.02
C GLU A 90 3.44 -9.79 -3.85
N LEU A 91 4.20 -8.96 -4.56
CA LEU A 91 3.85 -7.56 -4.80
C LEU A 91 2.85 -7.49 -5.95
N ALA A 92 1.59 -7.22 -5.65
CA ALA A 92 0.52 -7.13 -6.62
C ALA A 92 0.16 -5.67 -6.96
N PRO A 93 -0.42 -5.41 -8.15
CA PRO A 93 -1.05 -4.13 -8.44
C PRO A 93 -2.12 -3.79 -7.40
N LEU A 94 -2.24 -2.51 -7.02
CA LEU A 94 -3.21 -2.07 -6.02
C LEU A 94 -4.65 -2.50 -6.33
N SER A 95 -5.02 -2.57 -7.61
CA SER A 95 -6.35 -3.01 -8.04
C SER A 95 -6.68 -4.45 -7.63
N ALA A 96 -5.70 -5.31 -7.38
CA ALA A 96 -5.91 -6.67 -6.89
C ALA A 96 -6.35 -6.70 -5.42
N ALA A 97 -5.99 -5.68 -4.64
CA ALA A 97 -6.38 -5.55 -3.24
C ALA A 97 -7.79 -4.97 -3.06
N ILE A 98 -8.35 -4.38 -4.12
CA ILE A 98 -9.68 -3.77 -4.10
C ILE A 98 -10.72 -4.84 -4.45
N THR A 99 -11.34 -5.43 -3.43
CA THR A 99 -12.55 -6.26 -3.62
C THR A 99 -13.81 -5.42 -3.45
N ASN A 100 -14.68 -5.41 -4.47
CA ASN A 100 -16.06 -4.96 -4.31
C ASN A 100 -16.73 -5.85 -3.25
N LYS A 101 -17.14 -5.26 -2.13
CA LYS A 101 -18.14 -5.86 -1.24
C LYS A 101 -19.47 -5.21 -1.48
#